data_AF-A0A137P4Q4-F1
#
_entry.id   AF-A0A137P4Q4-F1
#
_cell.length_a   1.000
_cell.length_b   1.000
_cell.length_c   1.000
_cell.angle_alpha   90.00
_cell.angle_beta   90.00
_cell.angle_gamma   90.00
#
_symmetry.space_group_name_H-M   'P 1'
#
loop_
_entity.id
_entity.type
_entity.pdbx_description
1 polymer ?
#
loop_
_entity_poly.entity_id
_entity_poly.type
_entity_poly.pdbx_seq_one_letter_code
_entity_poly.pdbx_strand_id
1 'polypeptide(L)'
;MDESLKKNNHVKTQLKSAVRQQLLADFLDLADRIIENLFKCGPSAEESPSQVKQPQLPPLADFGWMIIHRCQLSFTNVVLAILYLIRLKQKHPTCKGAHGSGHRLFLAALIVANKYLYDDAYHNHTWAEVSNGIFHLEEVNRMEFELIYFLNFGLTVTFKQWFE
;
A
#
# COMPACT_ATOMS: atom_id res chain seq x y z
N MET A 1 -21.63 28.66 28.14
CA MET A 1 -22.00 27.23 28.02
C MET A 1 -21.50 26.59 26.72
N ASP A 2 -21.35 27.35 25.64
CA ASP A 2 -20.91 26.86 24.31
C ASP A 2 -19.41 26.52 24.21
N GLU A 3 -18.55 27.24 24.94
CA GLU A 3 -17.08 27.10 24.84
C GLU A 3 -16.54 25.76 25.39
N SER A 4 -17.15 25.24 26.46
CA SER A 4 -16.79 23.94 27.04
C SER A 4 -17.21 22.76 26.16
N LEU A 5 -18.35 22.87 25.45
CA LEU A 5 -18.76 21.86 24.46
C LEU A 5 -17.84 21.88 23.23
N LYS A 6 -17.45 23.07 22.74
CA LYS A 6 -16.48 23.21 21.63
C LYS A 6 -15.12 22.59 21.99
N LYS A 7 -14.62 22.84 23.20
CA LYS A 7 -13.34 22.28 23.68
C LYS A 7 -13.40 20.76 23.80
N ASN A 8 -14.51 20.20 24.29
CA ASN A 8 -14.70 18.74 24.41
C ASN A 8 -14.81 18.05 23.03
N ASN A 9 -15.51 18.67 22.08
CA ASN A 9 -15.58 18.18 20.70
C ASN A 9 -14.21 18.25 19.99
N HIS A 10 -13.44 19.31 20.20
CA HIS A 10 -12.09 19.43 19.66
C HIS A 10 -11.15 18.33 20.19
N VAL A 11 -11.16 18.09 21.51
CA VAL A 11 -10.36 17.02 22.13
C VAL A 11 -10.78 15.64 21.62
N LYS A 12 -12.08 15.35 21.51
CA LYS A 12 -12.57 14.07 20.95
C LYS A 12 -12.13 13.88 19.50
N THR A 13 -12.16 14.94 18.70
CA THR A 13 -11.69 14.89 17.30
C THR A 13 -10.19 14.66 17.21
N GLN A 14 -9.39 15.36 18.03
CA GLN A 14 -7.94 15.16 18.11
C GLN A 14 -7.56 13.75 18.56
N LEU A 15 -8.29 13.21 19.54
CA LEU A 15 -8.06 11.84 20.01
C LEU A 15 -8.38 10.82 18.92
N LYS A 16 -9.50 10.99 18.20
CA LYS A 16 -9.87 10.13 17.07
C LYS A 16 -8.83 10.17 15.95
N SER A 17 -8.32 11.36 15.61
CA SER A 17 -7.28 11.50 14.58
C SER A 17 -5.96 10.87 15.02
N ALA A 18 -5.56 11.04 16.28
CA ALA A 18 -4.33 10.45 16.81
C ALA A 18 -4.40 8.92 16.83
N VAL A 19 -5.51 8.34 17.32
CA VAL A 19 -5.72 6.88 17.31
C VAL A 19 -5.72 6.34 15.88
N ARG A 20 -6.37 7.02 14.94
CA ARG A 20 -6.34 6.63 13.51
C ARG A 20 -4.92 6.63 12.96
N GLN A 21 -4.14 7.67 13.24
CA GLN A 21 -2.76 7.78 12.75
C GLN A 21 -1.87 6.67 13.32
N GLN A 22 -2.00 6.37 14.61
CA GLN A 22 -1.25 5.29 15.24
C GLN A 22 -1.61 3.93 14.62
N LEU A 23 -2.90 3.63 14.49
CA LEU A 23 -3.34 2.38 13.86
C LEU A 23 -2.85 2.25 12.42
N LEU A 24 -2.83 3.34 11.65
CA LEU A 24 -2.29 3.31 10.28
C LEU A 24 -0.78 3.06 10.25
N ALA A 25 -0.03 3.63 11.18
CA ALA A 25 1.40 3.36 11.32
C ALA A 25 1.66 1.88 11.64
N ASP A 26 0.95 1.34 12.64
CA ASP A 26 1.07 -0.08 13.03
C ASP A 26 0.74 -1.02 11.86
N PHE A 27 -0.24 -0.66 11.03
CA PHE A 27 -0.61 -1.43 9.83
C PHE A 27 0.41 -1.33 8.70
N LEU A 28 1.06 -0.19 8.53
CA LEU A 28 2.13 -0.03 7.56
C LEU A 28 3.36 -0.83 7.95
N ASP A 29 3.71 -0.84 9.24
CA ASP A 29 4.77 -1.69 9.79
C ASP A 29 4.44 -3.17 9.60
N LEU A 30 3.17 -3.55 9.80
CA LEU A 30 2.72 -4.90 9.51
C LEU A 30 2.80 -5.23 8.02
N ALA A 31 2.40 -4.31 7.14
CA ALA A 31 2.47 -4.49 5.69
C ALA A 31 3.92 -4.67 5.23
N ASP A 32 4.85 -3.87 5.74
CA ASP A 32 6.29 -3.99 5.48
C ASP A 32 6.82 -5.37 5.90
N ARG A 33 6.53 -5.79 7.13
CA ARG A 33 6.90 -7.13 7.63
C ARG A 33 6.27 -8.25 6.81
N ILE A 34 5.01 -8.13 6.41
CA ILE A 34 4.33 -9.14 5.59
C ILE A 34 5.00 -9.22 4.22
N ILE A 35 5.25 -8.09 3.57
CA ILE A 35 5.88 -8.06 2.25
C ILE A 35 7.26 -8.71 2.31
N GLU A 36 8.06 -8.34 3.31
CA GLU A 36 9.40 -8.90 3.48
C GLU A 36 9.36 -10.40 3.78
N ASN A 37 8.48 -10.85 4.68
CA ASN A 37 8.36 -12.28 5.01
C ASN A 37 7.79 -13.12 3.85
N LEU A 38 6.81 -12.60 3.13
CA LEU A 38 6.16 -13.32 2.03
C LEU A 38 7.07 -13.38 0.80
N PHE A 39 7.69 -12.28 0.42
CA PHE A 39 8.39 -12.17 -0.88
C PHE A 39 9.91 -12.21 -0.75
N LYS A 40 10.47 -12.05 0.45
CA LYS A 40 11.93 -12.02 0.70
C LYS A 40 12.62 -11.08 -0.27
N CYS A 41 12.20 -9.82 -0.28
CA CYS A 41 12.70 -8.79 -1.18
C CYS A 41 14.16 -8.51 -0.79
N GLY A 42 15.08 -9.34 -1.29
CA GLY A 42 16.47 -9.39 -0.80
C GLY A 42 17.17 -8.02 -0.84
N PRO A 43 18.25 -7.85 -0.04
CA PRO A 43 19.12 -6.69 -0.18
C PRO A 43 19.68 -6.65 -1.61
N SER A 44 19.90 -5.45 -2.15
CA SER A 44 20.50 -5.26 -3.47
C SER A 44 21.69 -6.19 -3.66
N ALA A 45 21.57 -7.14 -4.59
CA ALA A 45 22.68 -8.03 -4.91
C ALA A 45 23.85 -7.17 -5.44
N GLU A 46 24.95 -7.21 -4.69
CA GLU A 46 26.32 -6.87 -5.06
C GLU A 46 26.54 -5.46 -5.64
N GLU A 47 27.13 -4.61 -4.79
CA GLU A 47 27.87 -3.40 -5.17
C GLU A 47 29.00 -3.77 -6.16
N SER A 48 28.67 -3.85 -7.44
CA SER A 48 29.65 -3.76 -8.51
C SER A 48 30.13 -2.30 -8.59
N PRO A 49 31.43 -1.99 -8.80
CA PRO A 49 31.99 -0.63 -8.64
C PRO A 49 31.55 0.41 -9.69
N SER A 50 30.49 0.14 -10.45
CA SER A 50 30.06 0.94 -11.59
C SER A 50 28.53 1.09 -11.61
N GLN A 51 27.93 1.67 -10.57
CA GLN A 51 26.49 1.92 -10.54
C GLN A 51 26.15 3.41 -10.64
N VAL A 52 25.48 3.74 -11.75
CA VAL A 52 24.60 4.90 -11.91
C VAL A 52 23.74 5.00 -10.65
N LYS A 53 23.76 6.18 -9.98
CA LYS A 53 22.93 6.45 -8.79
C LYS A 53 21.46 6.14 -9.09
N GLN A 54 20.98 4.95 -8.72
CA GLN A 54 19.55 4.70 -8.70
C GLN A 54 18.93 5.65 -7.64
N PRO A 55 17.75 6.21 -7.89
CA PRO A 55 17.04 6.98 -6.87
C PRO A 55 16.89 6.10 -5.62
N GLN A 56 17.40 6.57 -4.48
CA GLN A 56 17.24 5.84 -3.24
C GLN A 56 15.75 5.78 -2.90
N LEU A 57 15.19 4.57 -2.90
CA LEU A 57 13.80 4.35 -2.50
C LEU A 57 13.67 4.64 -1.00
N PRO A 58 12.64 5.40 -0.57
CA PRO A 58 12.37 5.58 0.85
C PRO A 58 11.98 4.24 1.49
N PRO A 59 12.06 4.10 2.83
CA PRO A 59 11.51 2.94 3.53
C PRO A 59 10.05 2.66 3.12
N LEU A 60 9.65 1.40 3.06
CA LEU A 60 8.32 1.03 2.55
C LEU A 60 7.19 1.61 3.42
N ALA A 61 7.38 1.65 4.74
CA ALA A 61 6.45 2.28 5.67
C ALA A 61 6.27 3.78 5.38
N ASP A 62 7.37 4.50 5.15
CA ASP A 62 7.34 5.94 4.81
C ASP A 62 6.67 6.18 3.45
N PHE A 63 7.00 5.35 2.45
CA PHE A 63 6.35 5.38 1.14
C PHE A 63 4.84 5.14 1.27
N GLY A 64 4.45 4.10 2.00
CA GLY A 64 3.06 3.76 2.26
C GLY A 64 2.31 4.87 2.97
N TRP A 65 2.94 5.48 3.99
CA TRP A 65 2.39 6.59 4.73
C TRP A 65 2.12 7.79 3.82
N MET A 66 3.10 8.14 2.97
CA MET A 66 2.98 9.21 1.98
C MET A 66 1.80 8.97 1.04
N ILE A 67 1.69 7.78 0.45
CA ILE A 67 0.62 7.43 -0.49
C ILE A 67 -0.75 7.46 0.19
N ILE A 68 -0.90 6.84 1.35
CA ILE A 68 -2.16 6.78 2.10
C ILE A 68 -2.65 8.19 2.44
N HIS A 69 -1.76 9.08 2.87
CA HIS A 69 -2.14 10.46 3.20
C HIS A 69 -2.48 11.28 1.96
N ARG A 70 -1.72 11.17 0.87
CA ARG A 70 -1.98 11.93 -0.36
C ARG A 70 -3.27 11.49 -1.05
N CYS A 71 -3.56 10.19 -1.07
CA CYS A 71 -4.76 9.62 -1.68
C CYS A 71 -5.93 9.46 -0.69
N GLN A 72 -5.80 9.95 0.54
CA GLN A 72 -6.83 9.86 1.58
C GLN A 72 -7.39 8.43 1.77
N LEU A 73 -6.51 7.42 1.67
CA LEU A 73 -6.95 6.03 1.70
C LEU A 73 -7.52 5.66 3.07
N SER A 74 -8.59 4.87 3.03
CA SER A 74 -9.21 4.34 4.25
C SER A 74 -8.39 3.17 4.80
N PHE A 75 -8.64 2.82 6.06
CA PHE A 75 -8.09 1.61 6.65
C PHE A 75 -8.49 0.35 5.86
N THR A 76 -9.73 0.31 5.38
CA THR A 76 -10.26 -0.77 4.54
C THR A 76 -9.42 -0.98 3.27
N ASN A 77 -8.93 0.09 2.64
CA ASN A 77 -8.03 -0.02 1.49
C ASN A 77 -6.75 -0.76 1.84
N VAL A 78 -6.13 -0.42 2.97
CA VAL A 78 -4.85 -1.00 3.39
C VAL A 78 -5.03 -2.48 3.73
N VAL A 79 -6.07 -2.82 4.48
CA VAL A 79 -6.40 -4.22 4.82
C VAL A 79 -6.64 -5.05 3.56
N LEU A 80 -7.43 -4.52 2.61
CA LEU A 80 -7.72 -5.21 1.35
C LEU A 80 -6.46 -5.37 0.50
N ALA A 81 -5.58 -4.38 0.46
CA ALA A 81 -4.29 -4.48 -0.22
C ALA A 81 -3.42 -5.60 0.37
N ILE A 82 -3.32 -5.69 1.70
CA ILE A 82 -2.60 -6.77 2.39
C ILE A 82 -3.22 -8.13 2.05
N LEU A 83 -4.54 -8.25 2.05
CA LEU A 83 -5.25 -9.47 1.67
C LEU A 83 -4.90 -9.90 0.23
N TYR A 84 -4.83 -8.97 -0.71
CA TYR A 84 -4.42 -9.25 -2.08
C TYR A 84 -2.99 -9.75 -2.18
N LEU A 85 -2.06 -9.21 -1.40
CA LEU A 85 -0.68 -9.71 -1.34
C LEU A 85 -0.59 -11.12 -0.74
N ILE A 86 -1.38 -11.41 0.29
CA ILE A 86 -1.50 -12.76 0.86
C ILE A 86 -2.04 -13.73 -0.19
N ARG A 87 -3.12 -13.38 -0.90
CA ARG A 87 -3.69 -14.19 -2.00
C ARG A 87 -2.69 -14.42 -3.12
N LEU A 88 -1.93 -13.39 -3.49
CA LEU A 88 -0.87 -13.49 -4.49
C LEU A 88 0.15 -14.55 -4.07
N LYS A 89 0.61 -14.50 -2.82
CA LYS A 89 1.58 -15.47 -2.30
C LYS A 89 1.02 -16.88 -2.18
N GLN A 90 -0.26 -17.03 -1.81
CA GLN A 90 -0.93 -18.33 -1.77
C GLN A 90 -1.02 -18.96 -3.17
N LYS A 91 -1.34 -18.17 -4.21
CA LYS A 91 -1.42 -18.65 -5.59
C LYS A 91 -0.04 -18.94 -6.19
N HIS A 92 0.97 -18.16 -5.81
CA HIS A 92 2.33 -18.26 -6.34
C HIS A 92 3.35 -18.41 -5.20
N PRO A 93 3.44 -19.58 -4.52
CA PRO A 93 4.29 -19.77 -3.34
C PRO A 93 5.79 -19.58 -3.62
N THR A 94 6.21 -19.86 -4.85
CA THR A 94 7.60 -19.75 -5.31
C THR A 94 8.00 -18.32 -5.69
N CYS A 95 7.04 -17.40 -5.79
CA CYS A 95 7.31 -16.00 -6.15
C CYS A 95 8.20 -15.33 -5.09
N LYS A 96 9.27 -14.70 -5.54
CA LYS A 96 10.20 -13.92 -4.72
C LYS A 96 10.35 -12.52 -5.33
N GLY A 97 10.47 -11.51 -4.49
CA GLY A 97 10.74 -10.15 -4.92
C GLY A 97 12.22 -9.90 -5.11
N ALA A 98 12.58 -9.06 -6.09
CA ALA A 98 13.88 -8.40 -6.15
C ALA A 98 13.88 -7.10 -5.32
N HIS A 99 15.03 -6.45 -5.15
CA HIS A 99 15.09 -5.14 -4.50
C HIS A 99 14.11 -4.14 -5.15
N GLY A 100 13.40 -3.35 -4.33
CA GLY A 100 12.36 -2.41 -4.79
C GLY A 100 11.03 -3.06 -5.22
N SER A 101 10.94 -4.40 -5.24
CA SER A 101 9.68 -5.10 -5.58
C SER A 101 8.62 -4.90 -4.50
N GLY A 102 9.01 -4.67 -3.25
CA GLY A 102 8.08 -4.39 -2.15
C GLY A 102 7.23 -3.15 -2.41
N HIS A 103 7.84 -2.04 -2.83
CA HIS A 103 7.14 -0.80 -3.18
C HIS A 103 6.18 -0.99 -4.35
N ARG A 104 6.62 -1.73 -5.38
CA ARG A 104 5.79 -2.04 -6.55
C ARG A 104 4.57 -2.87 -6.19
N LEU A 105 4.79 -3.95 -5.43
CA LEU A 105 3.74 -4.84 -4.94
C LEU A 105 2.75 -4.09 -4.06
N PHE A 106 3.24 -3.27 -3.14
CA PHE A 106 2.38 -2.53 -2.22
C PHE A 106 1.55 -1.48 -2.95
N LEU A 107 2.16 -0.70 -3.84
CA LEU A 107 1.45 0.29 -4.65
C LEU A 107 0.38 -0.36 -5.54
N ALA A 108 0.73 -1.44 -6.24
CA ALA A 108 -0.21 -2.20 -7.06
C ALA A 108 -1.42 -2.66 -6.23
N ALA A 109 -1.16 -3.21 -5.03
CA ALA A 109 -2.21 -3.69 -4.15
C ALA A 109 -3.12 -2.57 -3.65
N LEU A 110 -2.57 -1.39 -3.33
CA LEU A 110 -3.35 -0.21 -2.95
C LEU A 110 -4.23 0.31 -4.10
N ILE A 111 -3.70 0.34 -5.33
CA ILE A 111 -4.45 0.74 -6.53
C ILE A 111 -5.66 -0.19 -6.75
N VAL A 112 -5.40 -1.50 -6.80
CA VAL A 112 -6.45 -2.50 -7.04
C VAL A 112 -7.48 -2.49 -5.91
N ALA A 113 -7.05 -2.34 -4.65
CA ALA A 113 -7.97 -2.21 -3.52
C ALA A 113 -8.84 -0.96 -3.63
N ASN A 114 -8.28 0.18 -4.02
CA ASN A 114 -9.04 1.43 -4.17
C ASN A 114 -10.09 1.33 -5.28
N LYS A 115 -9.71 0.82 -6.45
CA LYS A 115 -10.64 0.62 -7.57
C LYS A 115 -11.68 -0.45 -7.31
N TYR A 116 -11.40 -1.41 -6.43
CA TYR A 116 -12.39 -2.41 -6.02
C TYR A 116 -13.42 -1.83 -5.03
N LEU A 117 -12.99 -0.94 -4.14
CA LEU A 117 -13.85 -0.41 -3.07
C LEU A 117 -14.73 0.77 -3.51
N TYR A 118 -14.33 1.51 -4.54
CA TYR A 118 -14.98 2.76 -4.93
C TYR A 118 -15.22 2.85 -6.43
N ASP A 119 -16.41 3.32 -6.81
CA ASP A 119 -16.79 3.53 -8.22
C ASP A 119 -16.07 4.76 -8.83
N ASP A 120 -15.77 5.77 -8.01
CA ASP A 120 -15.00 6.97 -8.38
C ASP A 120 -13.57 6.90 -7.81
N ALA A 121 -12.86 5.85 -8.22
CA ALA A 121 -11.47 5.61 -7.81
C ALA A 121 -10.47 6.39 -8.67
N TYR A 122 -9.31 6.71 -8.08
CA TYR A 122 -8.25 7.44 -8.78
C TYR A 122 -7.74 6.68 -10.02
N HIS A 123 -7.58 7.41 -11.12
CA HIS A 123 -6.93 6.90 -12.33
C HIS A 123 -5.42 6.69 -12.10
N ASN A 124 -4.80 5.80 -12.88
CA ASN A 124 -3.38 5.46 -12.75
C ASN A 124 -2.45 6.67 -12.94
N HIS A 125 -2.87 7.69 -13.68
CA HIS A 125 -2.17 8.96 -13.78
C HIS A 125 -1.93 9.58 -12.40
N THR A 126 -2.99 9.68 -11.59
CA THR A 126 -2.91 10.22 -10.24
C THR A 126 -1.97 9.39 -9.36
N TRP A 127 -2.02 8.06 -9.47
CA TRP A 127 -1.12 7.17 -8.73
C TRP A 127 0.36 7.38 -9.10
N ALA A 128 0.65 7.62 -10.38
CA ALA A 128 2.00 7.97 -10.83
C ALA A 128 2.45 9.34 -10.26
N GLU A 129 1.58 10.35 -10.29
CA GLU A 129 1.88 11.69 -9.74
C GLU A 129 2.15 11.65 -8.23
N VAL A 130 1.31 10.96 -7.45
CA VAL A 130 1.48 10.89 -5.98
C VAL A 130 2.72 10.11 -5.58
N SER A 131 3.21 9.20 -6.44
CA SER A 131 4.47 8.47 -6.24
C SER A 131 5.72 9.38 -6.35
N ASN A 132 5.56 10.66 -6.69
CA ASN A 132 6.60 11.68 -6.66
C ASN A 132 7.82 11.34 -7.53
N GLY A 133 7.58 10.79 -8.73
CA GLY A 133 8.63 10.42 -9.67
C GLY A 133 9.32 9.09 -9.37
N ILE A 134 8.85 8.32 -8.38
CA ILE A 134 9.34 6.96 -8.11
C ILE A 134 8.88 5.99 -9.20
N PHE A 135 7.63 6.12 -9.67
CA PHE A 135 7.06 5.29 -10.71
C PHE A 135 6.44 6.13 -11.82
N HIS A 136 6.76 5.79 -13.07
CA HIS A 136 6.12 6.38 -14.24
C HIS A 136 4.76 5.75 -14.52
N LEU A 137 3.90 6.45 -15.27
CA LEU A 137 2.54 5.98 -15.60
C LEU A 137 2.54 4.58 -16.25
N GLU A 138 3.47 4.31 -17.17
CA GLU A 138 3.59 3.01 -17.82
C GLU A 138 3.91 1.89 -16.82
N GLU A 139 4.76 2.18 -15.83
CA GLU A 139 5.06 1.24 -14.76
C GLU A 139 3.84 1.01 -13.87
N VAL A 140 3.12 2.08 -13.50
CA VAL A 140 1.90 1.98 -12.69
C VAL A 140 0.83 1.13 -13.38
N ASN A 141 0.62 1.35 -14.68
CA ASN A 141 -0.28 0.55 -15.49
C ASN A 141 0.13 -0.92 -15.49
N ARG A 142 1.43 -1.21 -15.69
CA ARG A 142 1.94 -2.58 -15.69
C ARG A 142 1.78 -3.24 -14.32
N MET A 143 2.13 -2.54 -13.24
CA MET A 143 2.02 -3.03 -11.87
C MET A 143 0.58 -3.42 -11.51
N GLU A 144 -0.39 -2.57 -11.84
CA GLU A 144 -1.81 -2.88 -11.64
C GLU A 144 -2.22 -4.13 -12.44
N PHE A 145 -1.92 -4.14 -13.74
CA PHE A 145 -2.33 -5.22 -14.64
C PHE A 145 -1.72 -6.56 -14.20
N GLU A 146 -0.43 -6.59 -13.90
CA GLU A 146 0.27 -7.79 -13.45
C GLU A 146 -0.32 -8.34 -12.16
N LEU A 147 -0.63 -7.48 -11.17
CA LEU A 147 -1.25 -7.94 -9.93
C LEU A 147 -2.62 -8.57 -10.18
N ILE A 148 -3.48 -7.93 -10.96
CA ILE A 148 -4.81 -8.47 -11.31
C ILE A 148 -4.67 -9.80 -12.06
N TYR A 149 -3.74 -9.87 -13.00
CA TYR A 149 -3.45 -11.07 -13.78
C TYR A 149 -2.99 -12.22 -12.89
N PHE A 150 -2.02 -12.00 -11.99
CA PHE A 150 -1.54 -13.02 -11.07
C PHE A 150 -2.59 -13.44 -10.03
N LEU A 151 -3.53 -12.56 -9.70
CA LEU A 151 -4.72 -12.89 -8.91
C LEU A 151 -5.80 -13.62 -9.72
N ASN A 152 -5.59 -13.86 -11.01
CA ASN A 152 -6.57 -14.44 -11.92
C ASN A 152 -7.93 -13.72 -11.85
N PHE A 153 -7.91 -12.39 -11.78
CA PHE A 153 -9.09 -11.53 -11.65
C PHE A 153 -9.97 -11.82 -10.41
N GLY A 154 -9.48 -12.62 -9.46
CA GLY A 154 -10.18 -13.04 -8.25
C GLY A 154 -10.14 -11.97 -7.14
N LEU A 155 -10.72 -10.80 -7.41
CA LEU A 155 -10.71 -9.66 -6.48
C LEU A 155 -11.83 -9.73 -5.44
N THR A 156 -12.91 -10.46 -5.71
CA THR A 156 -14.06 -10.53 -4.79
C THR A 156 -13.66 -10.99 -3.40
N VAL A 157 -14.13 -10.28 -2.39
CA VAL A 157 -14.00 -10.67 -0.98
C VAL A 157 -15.40 -10.89 -0.41
N THR A 158 -15.68 -12.12 0.00
CA THR A 158 -16.95 -12.45 0.64
C THR A 158 -16.96 -11.93 2.08
N PHE A 159 -18.15 -11.72 2.64
CA PHE A 159 -18.30 -11.35 4.05
C PHE A 159 -17.54 -12.31 4.96
N LYS A 160 -17.66 -13.63 4.73
CA LYS A 160 -16.94 -14.65 5.50
C LYS A 160 -15.42 -14.41 5.50
N GLN A 161 -14.82 -14.19 4.32
CA GLN A 161 -13.38 -13.93 4.20
C GLN A 161 -12.92 -12.59 4.80
N TRP A 162 -13.84 -11.65 5.04
CA TRP A 162 -13.51 -10.37 5.64
C TRP A 162 -13.47 -10.43 7.18
N PHE A 163 -14.22 -11.35 7.78
CA PHE A 163 -14.36 -11.47 9.24
C PHE A 163 -13.62 -12.69 9.84
N GLU A 164 -13.10 -13.60 9.00
CA GLU A 164 -12.18 -14.68 9.38
C GLU A 164 -10.72 -14.22 9.40
#